data_AF-A0A4U5QFU3-F1
#
_entry.id   AF-A0A4U5QFU3-F1
#
_cell.length_a   1.000
_cell.length_b   1.000
_cell.length_c   1.000
_cell.angle_alpha   90.00
_cell.angle_beta   90.00
_cell.angle_gamma   90.00
#
_symmetry.space_group_name_H-M   'P 1'
#
loop_
_entity.id
_entity.type
_entity.pdbx_description
1 polymer ?
#
loop_
_entity_poly.entity_id
_entity_poly.type
_entity_poly.pdbx_seq_one_letter_code
_entity_poly.pdbx_strand_id
1 'polypeptide(L)'
;MECSSIAVIVMFLLHEKIIEEDAIIVMPLETAKKLEQAEQRSAKFLIFICFFRSTSHPPSKTPCPESYPIIGNLPGLLRNRHRFHDWVADMLSKTPSSTLQVNNCLNLSHIICTANPVNVEHLLVTNFSNYIKGYRYLDYLQELLGHGIFNVDGHLWTVQRKIASHEFNTKSLKHFVSDIVKSELSKRLMPDLFKACDHNLIIDMQEVLQKFTFTNICKVALGIDPESMSNLTFVEAFDDAVEIGFSRFRAPRLPALWKLQRSLNIGSEKRLKEAVKVINEFALAVIKSRQEQDGGKNQDLCR
;
A
#
# COMPACT_ATOMS: atom_id res chain seq x y z
N MET A 1 -14.74 -11.83 -14.20
CA MET A 1 -14.02 -10.56 -14.04
C MET A 1 -14.29 -10.02 -12.65
N GLU A 2 -13.59 -10.49 -11.61
CA GLU A 2 -13.82 -9.96 -10.24
C GLU A 2 -12.69 -10.27 -9.23
N CYS A 3 -11.54 -10.83 -9.66
CA CYS A 3 -10.45 -11.18 -8.72
C CYS A 3 -9.43 -10.06 -8.48
N SER A 4 -9.54 -8.91 -9.14
CA SER A 4 -8.62 -7.78 -8.90
C SER A 4 -9.10 -6.85 -7.78
N SER A 5 -10.36 -6.97 -7.35
CA SER A 5 -10.92 -6.16 -6.26
C SER A 5 -10.53 -6.67 -4.88
N ILE A 6 -10.30 -7.98 -4.69
CA ILE A 6 -10.02 -8.55 -3.36
C ILE A 6 -8.60 -8.18 -2.88
N ALA A 7 -7.60 -8.14 -3.77
CA ALA A 7 -6.27 -7.66 -3.42
C ALA A 7 -6.26 -6.17 -3.09
N VAL A 8 -7.07 -5.37 -3.81
CA VAL A 8 -7.27 -3.95 -3.49
C VAL A 8 -8.00 -3.81 -2.17
N ILE A 9 -8.99 -4.63 -1.85
CA ILE A 9 -9.75 -4.62 -0.58
C ILE A 9 -8.87 -5.02 0.61
N VAL A 10 -7.96 -5.99 0.48
CA VAL A 10 -6.98 -6.30 1.56
C VAL A 10 -5.98 -5.15 1.73
N MET A 11 -5.60 -4.48 0.65
CA MET A 11 -4.83 -3.22 0.67
C MET A 11 -5.64 -2.03 1.23
N PHE A 12 -6.98 -2.08 1.10
CA PHE A 12 -7.94 -1.04 1.52
C PHE A 12 -8.25 -1.14 3.01
N LEU A 13 -8.36 -2.35 3.57
CA LEU A 13 -8.65 -2.59 4.98
C LEU A 13 -7.46 -2.27 5.90
N LEU A 14 -6.22 -2.36 5.39
CA LEU A 14 -5.01 -1.92 6.09
C LEU A 14 -4.78 -0.40 6.00
N HIS A 15 -5.47 0.30 5.09
CA HIS A 15 -5.26 1.73 4.85
C HIS A 15 -5.99 2.64 5.86
N GLU A 16 -7.06 2.16 6.51
CA GLU A 16 -7.92 2.97 7.37
C GLU A 16 -7.35 3.13 8.80
N LYS A 17 -6.37 2.31 9.23
CA LYS A 17 -5.84 2.29 10.62
C LYS A 17 -4.74 3.31 10.92
N ILE A 18 -4.27 4.08 9.93
CA ILE A 18 -3.04 4.89 10.04
C ILE A 18 -3.37 6.38 9.89
N ILE A 19 -4.33 6.85 10.67
CA ILE A 19 -4.66 8.27 10.87
C ILE A 19 -4.72 8.57 12.38
N GLU A 20 -3.75 8.10 13.13
CA GLU A 20 -3.43 8.65 14.45
C GLU A 20 -2.05 8.12 14.81
N GLU A 21 -1.06 9.01 14.90
CA GLU A 21 0.18 8.91 15.67
C GLU A 21 1.15 9.96 15.10
N ASP A 22 1.12 11.13 15.73
CA ASP A 22 2.11 12.18 15.55
C ASP A 22 3.46 11.72 16.11
N ALA A 23 4.47 11.62 15.25
CA ALA A 23 5.87 11.52 15.68
C ALA A 23 6.61 12.83 15.37
N ILE A 24 6.59 13.71 16.37
CA ILE A 24 7.53 14.82 16.52
C ILE A 24 8.93 14.21 16.68
N ILE A 25 9.80 14.39 15.68
CA ILE A 25 11.22 14.04 15.81
C ILE A 25 11.94 15.23 16.45
N VAL A 26 12.31 15.06 17.72
CA VAL A 26 13.15 15.99 18.48
C VAL A 26 14.54 16.07 17.82
N MET A 27 14.84 17.22 17.20
CA MET A 27 16.19 17.61 16.83
C MET A 27 16.84 18.40 17.98
N PRO A 28 18.17 18.33 18.17
CA PRO A 28 18.88 19.20 19.11
C PRO A 28 18.61 20.67 18.79
N LEU A 29 18.20 21.45 19.81
CA LEU A 29 17.71 22.84 19.70
C LEU A 29 18.70 23.79 19.00
N GLU A 30 19.98 23.42 18.99
CA GLU A 30 21.08 24.22 18.43
C GLU A 30 21.31 23.98 16.93
N THR A 31 20.92 22.80 16.43
CA THR A 31 20.95 22.45 15.00
C THR A 31 19.69 22.93 14.29
N ALA A 32 18.54 22.90 14.98
CA ALA A 32 17.25 23.41 14.47
C ALA A 32 17.31 24.92 14.18
N LYS A 33 17.89 25.74 15.07
CA LYS A 33 17.99 27.20 14.89
C LYS A 33 18.89 27.62 13.72
N LYS A 34 19.95 26.86 13.42
CA LYS A 34 20.86 27.15 12.30
C LYS A 34 20.27 26.75 10.95
N LEU A 35 19.52 25.66 10.89
CA LEU A 35 18.75 25.26 9.71
C LEU A 35 17.57 26.21 9.47
N GLU A 36 16.86 26.63 10.52
CA GLU A 36 15.73 27.56 10.43
C GLU A 36 16.16 28.95 9.94
N GLN A 37 17.30 29.50 10.38
CA GLN A 37 17.79 30.79 9.86
C GLN A 37 18.31 30.72 8.41
N ALA A 38 18.86 29.58 7.98
CA ALA A 38 19.34 29.38 6.61
C ALA A 38 18.19 29.07 5.63
N GLU A 39 17.20 28.27 6.05
CA GLU A 39 15.96 28.05 5.31
C GLU A 39 15.10 29.30 5.26
N GLN A 40 14.98 30.10 6.33
CA GLN A 40 14.09 31.26 6.35
C GLN A 40 14.60 32.44 5.51
N ARG A 41 15.91 32.53 5.24
CA ARG A 41 16.47 33.50 4.27
C ARG A 41 16.31 33.02 2.82
N SER A 42 16.52 31.73 2.58
CA SER A 42 16.43 31.12 1.24
C SER A 42 14.96 30.92 0.80
N ALA A 43 14.09 30.53 1.73
CA ALA A 43 12.65 30.40 1.54
C ALA A 43 11.97 31.76 1.38
N LYS A 44 12.40 32.83 2.07
CA LYS A 44 11.83 34.17 1.79
C LYS A 44 12.18 34.67 0.38
N PHE A 45 13.38 34.38 -0.11
CA PHE A 45 13.80 34.74 -1.48
C PHE A 45 13.11 33.88 -2.55
N LEU A 46 12.95 32.57 -2.30
CA LEU A 46 12.20 31.64 -3.14
C LEU A 46 10.69 31.93 -3.10
N ILE A 47 10.10 32.21 -1.94
CA ILE A 47 8.68 32.60 -1.80
C ILE A 47 8.43 33.91 -2.52
N PHE A 48 9.32 34.91 -2.42
CA PHE A 48 9.19 36.18 -3.13
C PHE A 48 9.27 36.01 -4.66
N ILE A 49 10.16 35.14 -5.17
CA ILE A 49 10.23 34.78 -6.59
C ILE A 49 9.03 33.91 -7.04
N CYS A 50 8.54 33.01 -6.19
CA CYS A 50 7.36 32.16 -6.42
C CYS A 50 6.05 32.96 -6.44
N PHE A 51 5.93 34.02 -5.63
CA PHE A 51 4.72 34.85 -5.56
C PHE A 51 4.60 35.81 -6.75
N PHE A 52 5.73 36.26 -7.33
CA PHE A 52 5.76 37.26 -8.42
C PHE A 52 5.92 36.70 -9.83
N ARG A 53 6.08 35.39 -10.00
CA ARG A 53 6.10 34.74 -11.33
C ARG A 53 4.98 33.71 -11.46
N SER A 54 3.74 34.20 -11.36
CA SER A 54 2.59 33.52 -11.97
C SER A 54 2.69 33.68 -13.49
N THR A 55 3.52 32.86 -14.13
CA THR A 55 3.50 32.72 -15.58
C THR A 55 2.39 31.75 -15.94
N SER A 56 1.24 32.32 -16.30
CA SER A 56 0.13 31.66 -16.96
C SER A 56 0.62 31.01 -18.26
N HIS A 57 0.93 29.71 -18.17
CA HIS A 57 1.07 28.84 -19.34
C HIS A 57 -0.31 28.55 -19.94
N PRO A 58 -0.39 28.26 -21.26
CA PRO A 58 -1.66 28.01 -21.93
C PRO A 58 -2.44 26.90 -21.20
N PRO A 59 -3.77 27.03 -21.09
CA PRO A 59 -4.57 26.06 -20.35
C PRO A 59 -4.35 24.67 -20.94
N SER A 60 -3.80 23.77 -20.13
CA SER A 60 -3.92 22.34 -20.40
C SER A 60 -5.42 22.03 -20.58
N LYS A 61 -5.78 21.29 -21.64
CA LYS A 61 -7.17 20.90 -21.91
C LYS A 61 -7.78 20.08 -20.78
N THR A 62 -6.96 19.51 -19.90
CA THR A 62 -7.38 18.75 -18.72
C THR A 62 -7.32 19.61 -17.47
N PRO A 63 -8.41 19.69 -16.68
CA PRO A 63 -8.42 20.39 -15.40
C PRO A 63 -7.31 19.89 -14.48
N CYS A 64 -6.61 20.83 -13.86
CA CYS A 64 -5.51 20.60 -12.92
C CYS A 64 -5.92 21.22 -11.57
N PRO A 65 -5.68 20.54 -10.44
CA PRO A 65 -5.79 21.17 -9.13
C PRO A 65 -4.87 22.40 -9.04
N GLU A 66 -4.99 23.21 -7.99
CA GLU A 66 -4.09 24.36 -7.76
C GLU A 66 -2.62 23.95 -7.95
N SER A 67 -1.98 24.46 -9.01
CA SER A 67 -0.63 24.09 -9.44
C SER A 67 0.27 25.31 -9.34
N TYR A 68 1.38 25.16 -8.62
CA TYR A 68 2.40 26.19 -8.46
C TYR A 68 3.59 25.92 -9.40
N PRO A 69 4.27 26.95 -9.94
CA PRO A 69 5.28 26.77 -11.00
C PRO A 69 6.48 25.88 -10.61
N ILE A 70 6.91 25.93 -9.34
CA ILE A 70 8.05 25.14 -8.84
C ILE A 70 7.59 23.89 -8.09
N ILE A 71 6.49 23.99 -7.35
CA ILE A 71 6.07 22.96 -6.39
C ILE A 71 4.92 22.09 -6.97
N GLY A 72 4.41 22.42 -8.16
CA GLY A 72 3.32 21.70 -8.80
C GLY A 72 2.09 21.68 -7.92
N ASN A 73 1.41 20.52 -7.87
CA ASN A 73 0.24 20.29 -7.02
C ASN A 73 0.56 19.82 -5.60
N LEU A 74 1.85 19.80 -5.21
CA LEU A 74 2.28 19.26 -3.93
C LEU A 74 1.65 19.94 -2.70
N PRO A 75 1.38 21.27 -2.65
CA PRO A 75 0.77 21.87 -1.46
C PRO A 75 -0.66 21.39 -1.23
N GLY A 76 -1.44 21.22 -2.31
CA GLY A 76 -2.79 20.65 -2.25
C GLY A 76 -2.78 19.19 -1.79
N LEU A 77 -1.79 18.42 -2.25
CA LEU A 77 -1.58 17.03 -1.84
C LEU A 77 -1.24 16.92 -0.34
N LEU A 78 -0.34 17.77 0.16
CA LEU A 78 0.06 17.81 1.57
C LEU A 78 -1.11 18.19 2.49
N ARG A 79 -1.87 19.23 2.10
CA ARG A 79 -3.03 19.72 2.87
C ARG A 79 -4.12 18.65 3.00
N ASN A 80 -4.36 17.89 1.94
CA ASN A 80 -5.42 16.89 1.88
C ASN A 80 -4.92 15.45 2.11
N ARG A 81 -3.69 15.26 2.63
CA ARG A 81 -3.08 13.93 2.82
C ARG A 81 -3.93 12.97 3.67
N HIS A 82 -4.64 13.50 4.66
CA HIS A 82 -5.48 12.75 5.60
C HIS A 82 -6.81 12.29 4.97
N ARG A 83 -7.24 12.96 3.89
CA ARG A 83 -8.46 12.66 3.14
C ARG A 83 -8.15 12.55 1.65
N PHE A 84 -7.02 11.92 1.32
CA PHE A 84 -6.48 11.92 -0.04
C PHE A 84 -7.48 11.34 -1.05
N HIS A 85 -8.10 10.20 -0.72
CA HIS A 85 -9.05 9.54 -1.61
C HIS A 85 -10.33 10.36 -1.80
N ASP A 86 -10.94 10.86 -0.72
CA ASP A 86 -12.10 11.75 -0.79
C ASP A 86 -11.80 12.99 -1.63
N TRP A 87 -10.65 13.62 -1.39
CA TRP A 87 -10.25 14.83 -2.09
C TRP A 87 -10.09 14.58 -3.59
N VAL A 88 -9.47 13.47 -3.98
CA VAL A 88 -9.34 13.07 -5.39
C VAL A 88 -10.72 12.79 -6.00
N ALA A 89 -11.60 12.08 -5.30
CA ALA A 89 -12.97 11.78 -5.76
C ALA A 89 -13.81 13.06 -5.94
N ASP A 90 -13.72 14.00 -5.00
CA ASP A 90 -14.38 15.31 -5.06
C ASP A 90 -13.90 16.12 -6.28
N MET A 91 -12.60 16.11 -6.57
CA MET A 91 -12.07 16.81 -7.74
C MET A 91 -12.49 16.15 -9.06
N LEU A 92 -12.51 14.81 -9.11
CA LEU A 92 -12.92 14.06 -10.30
C LEU A 92 -14.42 14.28 -10.58
N SER A 93 -15.27 14.26 -9.56
CA SER A 93 -16.72 14.46 -9.70
C SER A 93 -17.08 15.88 -10.16
N LYS A 94 -16.31 16.89 -9.75
CA LYS A 94 -16.48 18.29 -10.19
C LYS A 94 -15.96 18.56 -11.60
N THR A 95 -15.20 17.63 -12.18
CA THR A 95 -14.56 17.79 -13.47
C THR A 95 -15.42 17.18 -14.59
N PRO A 96 -15.83 17.94 -15.63
CA PRO A 96 -16.70 17.42 -16.68
C PRO A 96 -16.16 16.19 -17.43
N SER A 97 -14.83 16.05 -17.53
CA SER A 97 -14.17 14.91 -18.19
C SER A 97 -13.87 13.74 -17.24
N SER A 98 -14.18 13.89 -15.94
CA SER A 98 -13.75 13.00 -14.86
C SER A 98 -12.27 12.64 -14.94
N THR A 99 -11.43 13.57 -15.41
CA THR A 99 -10.00 13.35 -15.65
C THR A 99 -9.21 14.56 -15.22
N LEU A 100 -8.22 14.33 -14.36
CA LEU A 100 -7.35 15.32 -13.77
C LEU A 100 -5.92 15.09 -14.20
N GLN A 101 -5.21 16.18 -14.46
CA GLN A 101 -3.76 16.17 -14.59
C GLN A 101 -3.14 16.70 -13.30
N VAL A 102 -2.23 15.93 -12.71
CA VAL A 102 -1.47 16.30 -11.52
C VAL A 102 -0.02 16.48 -11.93
N ASN A 103 0.48 17.69 -11.74
CA ASN A 103 1.85 18.09 -12.04
C ASN A 103 2.72 17.90 -10.80
N ASN A 104 3.84 17.21 -10.97
CA ASN A 104 4.83 17.08 -9.92
C ASN A 104 5.69 18.36 -9.82
N CYS A 105 6.53 18.45 -8.78
CA CYS A 105 7.49 19.55 -8.63
C CYS A 105 8.31 19.75 -9.92
N LEU A 106 8.52 21.03 -10.26
CA LEU A 106 9.22 21.49 -11.46
C LEU A 106 8.60 21.03 -12.79
N ASN A 107 7.34 20.55 -12.80
CA ASN A 107 6.67 19.98 -13.98
C ASN A 107 7.46 18.85 -14.67
N LEU A 108 8.37 18.18 -13.95
CA LEU A 108 9.23 17.12 -14.52
C LEU A 108 8.46 15.84 -14.85
N SER A 109 7.26 15.68 -14.31
CA SER A 109 6.39 14.55 -14.60
C SER A 109 4.93 14.94 -14.38
N HIS A 110 4.06 14.35 -15.20
CA HIS A 110 2.61 14.50 -15.09
C HIS A 110 2.01 13.15 -14.72
N ILE A 111 1.07 13.15 -13.78
CA ILE A 111 0.24 12.02 -13.42
C ILE A 111 -1.16 12.31 -13.96
N ILE A 112 -1.77 11.33 -14.62
CA ILE A 112 -3.15 11.44 -15.09
C ILE A 112 -4.01 10.58 -14.16
N CYS A 113 -5.00 11.19 -13.53
CA CYS A 113 -6.00 10.51 -12.72
C CYS A 113 -7.33 10.56 -13.47
N THR A 114 -7.99 9.43 -13.68
CA THR A 114 -9.25 9.40 -14.43
C THR A 114 -10.25 8.45 -13.78
N ALA A 115 -11.50 8.90 -13.72
CA ALA A 115 -12.69 8.11 -13.40
C ALA A 115 -13.62 7.98 -14.62
N ASN A 116 -13.16 8.37 -15.81
CA ASN A 116 -13.92 8.20 -17.04
C ASN A 116 -13.90 6.71 -17.45
N PRO A 117 -15.06 6.05 -17.61
CA PRO A 117 -15.13 4.62 -17.90
C PRO A 117 -14.41 4.23 -19.20
N VAL A 118 -14.45 5.08 -20.23
CA VAL A 118 -13.77 4.83 -21.52
C VAL A 118 -12.25 4.82 -21.33
N ASN A 119 -11.72 5.74 -20.52
CA ASN A 119 -10.30 5.78 -20.22
C ASN A 119 -9.89 4.59 -19.34
N VAL A 120 -10.71 4.23 -18.35
CA VAL A 120 -10.46 3.07 -17.47
C VAL A 120 -10.43 1.77 -18.28
N GLU A 121 -11.37 1.58 -19.19
CA GLU A 121 -11.37 0.44 -20.13
C GLU A 121 -10.12 0.46 -21.01
N HIS A 122 -9.72 1.64 -21.50
CA HIS A 122 -8.51 1.75 -22.31
C HIS A 122 -7.26 1.28 -21.56
N LEU A 123 -7.08 1.79 -20.34
CA LEU A 123 -5.94 1.53 -19.47
C LEU A 123 -5.88 0.07 -18.99
N LEU A 124 -7.01 -0.48 -18.58
CA LEU A 124 -7.06 -1.78 -17.88
C LEU A 124 -7.40 -2.96 -18.77
N VAL A 125 -7.98 -2.72 -19.96
CA VAL A 125 -8.45 -3.76 -20.87
C VAL A 125 -7.81 -3.65 -22.23
N THR A 126 -8.12 -2.60 -23.01
CA THR A 126 -7.78 -2.59 -24.45
C THR A 126 -6.28 -2.40 -24.71
N ASN A 127 -5.57 -1.70 -23.84
CA ASN A 127 -4.17 -1.32 -24.04
C ASN A 127 -3.32 -1.60 -22.79
N PHE A 128 -3.70 -2.60 -22.00
CA PHE A 128 -3.07 -2.93 -20.71
C PHE A 128 -1.55 -3.12 -20.80
N SER A 129 -1.05 -3.75 -21.87
CA SER A 129 0.39 -4.02 -22.05
C SER A 129 1.24 -2.75 -22.15
N ASN A 130 0.64 -1.61 -22.53
CA ASN A 130 1.33 -0.33 -22.64
C ASN A 130 1.41 0.42 -21.29
N TYR A 131 0.61 0.03 -20.30
CA TYR A 131 0.54 0.68 -18.99
C TYR A 131 1.18 -0.20 -17.91
N ILE A 132 2.49 -0.06 -17.74
CA ILE A 132 3.26 -0.76 -16.71
C ILE A 132 3.27 0.01 -15.39
N LYS A 133 3.40 -0.69 -14.26
CA LYS A 133 3.56 -0.05 -12.94
C LYS A 133 4.89 0.71 -12.86
N GLY A 134 5.94 0.12 -13.45
CA GLY A 134 7.23 0.75 -13.66
C GLY A 134 8.12 0.80 -12.42
N TYR A 135 9.34 1.31 -12.62
CA TYR A 135 10.42 1.25 -11.63
C TYR A 135 10.09 1.91 -10.29
N ARG A 136 9.30 3.00 -10.28
CA ARG A 136 8.94 3.67 -9.02
C ARG A 136 8.13 2.77 -8.09
N TYR A 137 7.18 2.02 -8.65
CA TYR A 137 6.37 1.07 -7.89
C TYR A 137 7.23 -0.09 -7.38
N LEU A 138 8.09 -0.61 -8.26
CA LEU A 138 9.06 -1.64 -7.92
C LEU A 138 9.98 -1.21 -6.76
N ASP A 139 10.58 -0.02 -6.85
CA ASP A 139 11.56 0.48 -5.88
C ASP A 139 10.97 0.60 -4.46
N TYR A 140 9.68 0.95 -4.35
CA TYR A 140 9.01 1.14 -3.07
C TYR A 140 8.60 -0.17 -2.39
N LEU A 141 8.20 -1.18 -3.16
CA LEU A 141 7.65 -2.43 -2.63
C LEU A 141 8.57 -3.65 -2.79
N GLN A 142 9.69 -3.54 -3.51
CA GLN A 142 10.61 -4.67 -3.77
C GLN A 142 11.13 -5.33 -2.49
N GLU A 143 11.27 -4.60 -1.39
CA GLU A 143 11.80 -5.17 -0.15
C GLU A 143 10.81 -6.12 0.51
N LEU A 144 9.51 -5.85 0.40
CA LEU A 144 8.47 -6.69 0.95
C LEU A 144 7.98 -7.73 -0.07
N LEU A 145 7.70 -7.31 -1.30
CA LEU A 145 7.04 -8.13 -2.32
C LEU A 145 8.01 -8.75 -3.33
N GLY A 146 9.28 -8.37 -3.30
CA GLY A 146 10.28 -8.83 -4.26
C GLY A 146 9.84 -8.65 -5.71
N HIS A 147 10.08 -9.68 -6.51
CA HIS A 147 9.54 -9.81 -7.86
C HIS A 147 8.26 -10.66 -7.88
N GLY A 148 7.40 -10.50 -6.88
CA GLY A 148 6.11 -11.16 -6.82
C GLY A 148 5.07 -10.55 -7.77
N ILE A 149 3.93 -11.25 -7.91
CA ILE A 149 2.87 -10.95 -8.88
C ILE A 149 2.33 -9.51 -8.78
N PHE A 150 2.38 -8.90 -7.60
CA PHE A 150 1.93 -7.54 -7.40
C PHE A 150 2.93 -6.50 -7.92
N ASN A 151 4.23 -6.83 -7.98
CA ASN A 151 5.29 -5.88 -8.26
C ASN A 151 5.84 -5.96 -9.70
N VAL A 152 5.81 -7.13 -10.33
CA VAL A 152 6.33 -7.33 -11.69
C VAL A 152 5.37 -6.85 -12.78
N ASP A 153 5.92 -6.58 -13.96
CA ASP A 153 5.21 -6.14 -15.18
C ASP A 153 5.42 -7.13 -16.34
N GLY A 154 4.62 -7.00 -17.40
CA GLY A 154 4.82 -7.69 -18.67
C GLY A 154 4.69 -9.22 -18.60
N HIS A 155 5.58 -9.92 -19.30
CA HIS A 155 5.52 -11.39 -19.41
C HIS A 155 5.63 -12.10 -18.05
N LEU A 156 6.51 -11.63 -17.17
CA LEU A 156 6.70 -12.24 -15.85
C LEU A 156 5.42 -12.16 -15.02
N TRP A 157 4.72 -11.01 -15.08
CA TRP A 157 3.41 -10.85 -14.47
C TRP A 157 2.38 -11.82 -15.04
N THR A 158 2.32 -11.98 -16.37
CA THR A 158 1.39 -12.91 -17.02
C THR A 158 1.61 -14.34 -16.56
N VAL A 159 2.87 -14.79 -16.47
CA VAL A 159 3.21 -16.14 -15.99
C VAL A 159 2.79 -16.33 -14.54
N GLN A 160 3.17 -15.41 -13.65
CA GLN A 160 2.83 -15.50 -12.23
C GLN A 160 1.31 -15.44 -12.00
N ARG A 161 0.59 -14.60 -12.75
CA ARG A 161 -0.87 -14.51 -12.70
C ARG A 161 -1.55 -15.77 -13.20
N LYS A 162 -1.01 -16.40 -14.25
CA LYS A 162 -1.52 -17.68 -14.74
C LYS A 162 -1.39 -18.76 -13.66
N ILE A 163 -0.22 -18.89 -13.05
CA ILE A 163 0.02 -19.84 -11.94
C ILE A 163 -0.97 -19.59 -10.79
N ALA A 164 -1.03 -18.34 -10.29
CA ALA A 164 -1.94 -17.98 -9.20
C ALA A 164 -3.42 -18.25 -9.55
N SER A 165 -3.84 -18.02 -10.80
CA SER A 165 -5.23 -18.25 -11.21
C SER A 165 -5.65 -19.73 -11.18
N HIS A 166 -4.70 -20.65 -11.34
CA HIS A 166 -4.99 -22.08 -11.23
C HIS A 166 -5.26 -22.48 -9.77
N GLU A 167 -4.54 -21.89 -8.82
CA GLU A 167 -4.75 -22.08 -7.39
C GLU A 167 -6.11 -21.52 -6.95
N PHE A 168 -6.48 -20.34 -7.44
CA PHE A 168 -7.76 -19.68 -7.13
C PHE A 168 -8.91 -20.10 -8.06
N ASN A 169 -8.95 -21.35 -8.53
CA ASN A 169 -10.07 -21.84 -9.33
C ASN A 169 -11.36 -22.00 -8.50
N THR A 170 -12.52 -22.05 -9.16
CA THR A 170 -13.84 -22.10 -8.51
C THR A 170 -14.00 -23.26 -7.52
N LYS A 171 -13.36 -24.41 -7.78
CA LYS A 171 -13.44 -25.58 -6.90
C LYS A 171 -12.63 -25.35 -5.61
N SER A 172 -11.39 -24.87 -5.75
CA SER A 172 -10.54 -24.51 -4.62
C SER A 172 -11.17 -23.41 -3.77
N LEU A 173 -11.76 -22.38 -4.40
CA LEU A 173 -12.42 -21.29 -3.71
C LEU A 173 -13.66 -21.74 -2.93
N LYS A 174 -14.48 -22.64 -3.50
CA LYS A 174 -15.64 -23.21 -2.80
C LYS A 174 -15.22 -23.99 -1.55
N HIS A 175 -14.17 -24.81 -1.66
CA HIS A 175 -13.62 -25.54 -0.52
C HIS A 175 -13.08 -24.58 0.55
N PHE A 176 -12.32 -23.56 0.14
CA PHE A 176 -11.85 -22.50 1.04
C PHE A 176 -12.99 -21.85 1.83
N VAL A 177 -14.03 -21.36 1.14
CA VAL A 177 -15.14 -20.65 1.79
C VAL A 177 -15.94 -21.60 2.70
N SER A 178 -16.21 -22.82 2.23
CA SER A 178 -17.00 -23.80 2.98
C SER A 178 -16.31 -24.25 4.27
N ASP A 179 -14.99 -24.43 4.23
CA ASP A 179 -14.31 -25.17 5.29
C ASP A 179 -13.49 -24.24 6.17
N ILE A 180 -12.68 -23.36 5.59
CA ILE A 180 -11.80 -22.46 6.35
C ILE A 180 -12.61 -21.28 6.90
N VAL A 181 -13.28 -20.51 6.02
CA VAL A 181 -14.00 -19.30 6.44
C VAL A 181 -15.13 -19.65 7.40
N LYS A 182 -15.90 -20.70 7.11
CA LYS A 182 -16.98 -21.16 8.00
C LYS A 182 -16.45 -21.67 9.35
N SER A 183 -15.33 -22.38 9.36
CA SER A 183 -14.68 -22.83 10.59
C SER A 183 -14.23 -21.64 11.42
N GLU A 184 -13.52 -20.67 10.83
CA GLU A 184 -13.05 -19.49 11.56
C GLU A 184 -14.19 -18.62 12.06
N LEU A 185 -15.24 -18.46 11.24
CA LEU A 185 -16.43 -17.71 11.60
C LEU A 185 -17.11 -18.33 12.82
N SER A 186 -17.37 -19.64 12.78
CA SER A 186 -18.11 -20.33 13.84
C SER A 186 -17.30 -20.54 15.11
N LYS A 187 -15.99 -20.78 15.01
CA LYS A 187 -15.13 -21.12 16.16
C LYS A 187 -14.48 -19.93 16.83
N ARG A 188 -14.29 -18.81 16.13
CA ARG A 188 -13.58 -17.64 16.67
C ARG A 188 -14.40 -16.37 16.60
N LEU A 189 -14.71 -15.90 15.38
CA LEU A 189 -15.35 -14.60 15.21
C LEU A 189 -16.71 -14.52 15.91
N MET A 190 -17.59 -15.50 15.71
CA MET A 190 -18.90 -15.49 16.36
C MET A 190 -18.80 -15.57 17.90
N PRO A 191 -18.03 -16.51 18.50
CA PRO A 191 -17.82 -16.52 19.94
C PRO A 191 -17.26 -15.22 20.51
N ASP A 192 -16.30 -14.58 19.84
CA ASP A 192 -15.71 -13.33 20.31
C ASP A 192 -16.71 -12.17 20.27
N LEU A 193 -17.54 -12.10 19.22
CA LEU A 193 -18.65 -11.14 19.13
C LEU A 193 -19.73 -11.39 20.19
N PHE A 194 -20.10 -12.65 20.44
CA PHE A 194 -21.07 -12.98 21.49
C PHE A 194 -20.54 -12.62 22.88
N LYS A 195 -19.28 -12.94 23.19
CA LYS A 195 -18.65 -12.52 24.44
C LYS A 195 -18.64 -11.00 24.61
N ALA A 196 -18.33 -10.27 23.54
CA ALA A 196 -18.37 -8.81 23.56
C ALA A 196 -19.79 -8.29 23.83
N CYS A 197 -20.81 -8.89 23.22
CA CYS A 197 -22.21 -8.57 23.49
C CYS A 197 -22.60 -8.84 24.94
N ASP A 198 -22.28 -10.03 25.47
CA ASP A 198 -22.62 -10.47 26.82
C ASP A 198 -21.99 -9.57 27.90
N HIS A 199 -20.78 -9.06 27.65
CA HIS A 199 -20.05 -8.18 28.57
C HIS A 199 -20.23 -6.70 28.24
N ASN A 200 -21.07 -6.37 27.25
CA ASN A 200 -21.34 -5.01 26.78
C ASN A 200 -20.05 -4.22 26.43
N LEU A 201 -19.10 -4.92 25.80
CA LEU A 201 -17.79 -4.38 25.41
C LEU A 201 -17.88 -3.61 24.10
N ILE A 202 -17.19 -2.46 24.05
CA ILE A 202 -16.95 -1.74 22.81
C ILE A 202 -15.78 -2.44 22.10
N ILE A 203 -16.03 -2.91 20.90
CA ILE A 203 -15.03 -3.57 20.05
C ILE A 203 -14.78 -2.74 18.79
N ASP A 204 -13.52 -2.68 18.36
CA ASP A 204 -13.18 -2.12 17.07
C ASP A 204 -13.36 -3.19 15.98
N MET A 205 -14.36 -2.98 15.11
CA MET A 205 -14.66 -3.88 14.01
C MET A 205 -13.51 -3.95 12.99
N GLN A 206 -12.69 -2.91 12.88
CA GLN A 206 -11.55 -2.92 11.98
C GLN A 206 -10.50 -3.94 12.45
N GLU A 207 -10.16 -3.94 13.74
CA GLU A 207 -9.21 -4.91 14.29
C GLU A 207 -9.73 -6.34 14.17
N VAL A 208 -11.01 -6.53 14.49
CA VAL A 208 -11.66 -7.85 14.43
C VAL A 208 -11.64 -8.40 13.00
N LEU A 209 -12.02 -7.58 12.01
CA LEU A 209 -12.05 -8.00 10.61
C LEU A 209 -10.66 -8.12 9.99
N GLN A 210 -9.70 -7.27 10.38
CA GLN A 210 -8.31 -7.38 9.97
C GLN A 210 -7.71 -8.71 10.45
N LYS A 211 -7.88 -9.02 11.75
CA LYS A 211 -7.43 -10.29 12.34
C LYS A 211 -8.08 -11.47 11.64
N PHE A 212 -9.40 -11.45 11.48
CA PHE A 212 -10.14 -12.51 10.78
C PHE A 212 -9.64 -12.73 9.34
N THR A 213 -9.44 -11.65 8.59
CA THR A 213 -8.97 -11.71 7.19
C THR A 213 -7.55 -12.25 7.12
N PHE A 214 -6.65 -11.78 7.98
CA PHE A 214 -5.27 -12.23 8.05
C PHE A 214 -5.19 -13.73 8.36
N THR A 215 -5.93 -14.20 9.37
CA THR A 215 -5.99 -15.62 9.73
C THR A 215 -6.48 -16.48 8.58
N ASN A 216 -7.54 -16.06 7.88
CA ASN A 216 -8.05 -16.80 6.72
C ASN A 216 -7.01 -16.85 5.59
N ILE A 217 -6.33 -15.74 5.29
CA ILE A 217 -5.29 -15.70 4.24
C ILE A 217 -4.13 -16.62 4.60
N CYS A 218 -3.63 -16.59 5.85
CA CYS A 218 -2.56 -17.50 6.29
C CYS A 218 -2.98 -18.97 6.19
N LYS A 219 -4.22 -19.30 6.56
CA LYS A 219 -4.74 -20.67 6.46
C LYS A 219 -4.87 -21.15 5.02
N VAL A 220 -5.19 -20.26 4.07
CA VAL A 220 -5.26 -20.63 2.65
C VAL A 220 -3.90 -20.69 2.00
N ALA A 221 -3.16 -19.59 2.10
CA ALA A 221 -1.94 -19.39 1.33
C ALA A 221 -0.77 -20.22 1.89
N LEU A 222 -0.75 -20.44 3.20
CA LEU A 222 0.35 -21.13 3.89
C LEU A 222 -0.09 -22.45 4.56
N GLY A 223 -1.41 -22.70 4.62
CA GLY A 223 -1.97 -23.88 5.28
C GLY A 223 -1.68 -23.92 6.79
N ILE A 224 -1.53 -22.75 7.42
CA ILE A 224 -1.07 -22.59 8.80
C ILE A 224 -2.02 -21.67 9.55
N ASP A 225 -2.27 -21.97 10.83
CA ASP A 225 -2.95 -21.07 11.73
C ASP A 225 -1.95 -20.09 12.38
N PRO A 226 -2.01 -18.78 12.11
CA PRO A 226 -1.09 -17.81 12.69
C PRO A 226 -1.22 -17.68 14.21
N GLU A 227 -2.28 -18.19 14.83
CA GLU A 227 -2.40 -18.24 16.30
C GLU A 227 -1.80 -19.50 16.91
N SER A 228 -1.65 -20.61 16.15
CA SER A 228 -1.11 -21.86 16.71
C SER A 228 0.41 -21.82 16.86
N MET A 229 1.06 -20.98 16.06
CA MET A 229 2.42 -20.53 16.32
C MET A 229 2.27 -19.18 16.99
N SER A 230 2.79 -19.00 18.19
CA SER A 230 2.79 -17.74 18.93
C SER A 230 3.64 -16.66 18.23
N ASN A 231 3.32 -16.34 16.98
CA ASN A 231 4.07 -15.48 16.07
C ASN A 231 3.35 -14.14 15.94
N LEU A 232 2.99 -13.53 17.08
CA LEU A 232 2.62 -12.11 17.14
C LEU A 232 3.66 -11.27 16.38
N THR A 233 4.93 -11.69 16.48
CA THR A 233 6.07 -11.13 15.74
C THR A 233 5.92 -11.15 14.22
N PHE A 234 5.27 -12.15 13.62
CA PHE A 234 5.05 -12.18 12.17
C PHE A 234 3.96 -11.20 11.75
N VAL A 235 2.86 -11.15 12.50
CA VAL A 235 1.73 -10.24 12.21
C VAL A 235 2.20 -8.79 12.33
N GLU A 236 2.87 -8.46 13.44
CA GLU A 236 3.45 -7.14 13.68
C GLU A 236 4.48 -6.78 12.61
N ALA A 237 5.39 -7.70 12.25
CA ALA A 237 6.35 -7.47 11.18
C ALA A 237 5.67 -7.25 9.82
N PHE A 238 4.62 -8.00 9.51
CA PHE A 238 3.87 -7.83 8.28
C PHE A 238 3.18 -6.47 8.22
N ASP A 239 2.49 -6.07 9.30
CA ASP A 239 1.84 -4.77 9.41
C ASP A 239 2.87 -3.63 9.31
N ASP A 240 4.01 -3.73 9.99
CA ASP A 240 5.12 -2.77 9.90
C ASP A 240 5.63 -2.63 8.46
N ALA A 241 5.87 -3.76 7.77
CA ALA A 241 6.42 -3.74 6.43
C ALA A 241 5.44 -3.13 5.43
N VAL A 242 4.15 -3.44 5.57
CA VAL A 242 3.07 -2.87 4.76
C VAL A 242 2.94 -1.38 5.03
N GLU A 243 2.86 -0.97 6.30
CA GLU A 243 2.75 0.43 6.70
C GLU A 243 3.90 1.27 6.12
N ILE A 244 5.14 0.81 6.33
CA ILE A 244 6.33 1.54 5.86
C ILE A 244 6.35 1.58 4.33
N GLY A 245 6.04 0.47 3.65
CA GLY A 245 5.91 0.42 2.20
C GLY A 245 4.91 1.44 1.66
N PHE A 246 3.72 1.53 2.26
CA PHE A 246 2.69 2.51 1.88
C PHE A 246 3.03 3.94 2.26
N SER A 247 3.75 4.14 3.37
CA SER A 247 4.21 5.46 3.79
C SER A 247 5.10 6.12 2.72
N ARG A 248 5.86 5.33 1.95
CA ARG A 248 6.69 5.82 0.83
C ARG A 248 5.85 6.40 -0.32
N PHE A 249 4.66 5.86 -0.58
CA PHE A 249 3.73 6.40 -1.58
C PHE A 249 3.02 7.67 -1.08
N ARG A 250 2.68 7.72 0.21
CA ARG A 250 1.97 8.86 0.82
C ARG A 250 2.88 10.02 1.14
N ALA A 251 4.14 9.76 1.46
CA ALA A 251 5.10 10.80 1.82
C ALA A 251 5.61 11.46 0.55
N PRO A 252 5.30 12.74 0.30
CA PRO A 252 5.94 13.50 -0.77
C PRO A 252 7.37 13.91 -0.40
N ARG A 253 8.02 13.16 0.49
CA ARG A 253 9.43 13.34 0.81
C ARG A 253 10.22 13.11 -0.47
N LEU A 254 11.24 13.93 -0.69
CA LEU A 254 12.18 13.72 -1.79
C LEU A 254 12.64 12.26 -1.76
N PRO A 255 12.59 11.52 -2.89
CA PRO A 255 13.03 10.13 -2.94
C PRO A 255 14.45 9.91 -2.39
N ALA A 256 15.27 10.96 -2.38
CA ALA A 256 16.59 10.96 -1.76
C ALA A 256 16.57 10.75 -0.24
N LEU A 257 15.54 11.23 0.49
CA LEU A 257 15.48 11.17 1.95
C LEU A 257 15.29 9.74 2.46
N TRP A 258 14.31 9.00 1.93
CA TRP A 258 14.11 7.61 2.34
C TRP A 258 15.25 6.71 1.85
N LYS A 259 15.82 6.99 0.66
CA LYS A 259 17.02 6.29 0.18
C LYS A 259 18.23 6.54 1.06
N LEU A 260 18.38 7.75 1.60
CA LEU A 260 19.42 8.07 2.57
C LEU A 260 19.19 7.33 3.89
N GLN A 261 17.96 7.33 4.41
CA GLN A 261 17.60 6.57 5.61
C GLN A 261 17.87 5.08 5.44
N ARG A 262 17.60 4.54 4.24
CA ARG A 262 17.91 3.16 3.85
C ARG A 262 19.41 2.91 3.83
N SER A 263 20.18 3.82 3.24
CA SER A 263 21.64 3.71 3.18
C SER A 263 22.30 3.82 4.56
N LEU A 264 21.73 4.63 5.45
CA LEU A 264 22.22 4.80 6.82
C LEU A 264 21.66 3.73 7.77
N ASN A 265 20.67 2.95 7.34
CA ASN A 265 19.96 1.95 8.13
C ASN A 265 19.38 2.52 9.44
N ILE A 266 18.65 3.64 9.34
CA ILE A 266 18.08 4.38 10.47
C ILE A 266 16.56 4.56 10.30
N GLY A 267 15.84 4.56 11.43
CA GLY A 267 14.41 4.89 11.48
C GLY A 267 13.52 3.80 10.87
N SER A 268 12.51 4.22 10.11
CA SER A 268 11.54 3.32 9.46
C SER A 268 12.20 2.32 8.53
N GLU A 269 13.30 2.69 7.87
CA GLU A 269 14.00 1.82 6.92
C GLU A 269 14.71 0.65 7.61
N LYS A 270 15.23 0.88 8.83
CA LYS A 270 15.78 -0.20 9.67
C LYS A 270 14.69 -1.16 10.12
N ARG A 271 13.56 -0.61 10.59
CA ARG A 271 12.39 -1.39 11.03
C ARG A 271 11.84 -2.25 9.89
N LEU A 272 11.75 -1.70 8.68
CA LEU A 272 11.35 -2.47 7.49
C LEU A 272 12.31 -3.63 7.22
N LYS A 273 13.63 -3.40 7.30
CA LYS A 273 14.63 -4.45 7.08
C LYS A 273 14.50 -5.59 8.10
N GLU A 274 14.26 -5.27 9.36
CA GLU A 274 14.05 -6.24 10.43
C GLU A 274 12.72 -7.00 10.24
N ALA A 275 11.65 -6.29 9.91
CA ALA A 275 10.35 -6.88 9.61
C ALA A 275 10.40 -7.84 8.41
N VAL A 276 11.01 -7.42 7.30
CA VAL A 276 11.21 -8.25 6.10
C VAL A 276 12.04 -9.50 6.42
N LYS A 277 13.02 -9.39 7.32
CA LYS A 277 13.80 -10.56 7.76
C LYS A 277 12.90 -11.58 8.47
N VAL A 278 12.06 -11.16 9.41
CA VAL A 278 11.11 -12.03 10.12
C VAL A 278 10.15 -12.70 9.13
N ILE A 279 9.61 -11.93 8.18
CA ILE A 279 8.69 -12.43 7.16
C ILE A 279 9.35 -13.51 6.29
N ASN A 280 10.60 -13.27 5.85
CA ASN A 280 11.34 -14.22 5.03
C ASN A 280 11.71 -15.49 5.80
N GLU A 281 12.16 -15.37 7.05
CA GLU A 281 12.46 -16.51 7.91
C GLU A 281 11.22 -17.38 8.12
N PHE A 282 10.08 -16.75 8.36
CA PHE A 282 8.80 -17.43 8.46
C PHE A 282 8.44 -18.15 7.16
N ALA A 283 8.45 -17.46 6.02
CA ALA A 283 8.14 -18.06 4.73
C ALA A 283 9.03 -19.26 4.39
N LEU A 284 10.34 -19.13 4.65
CA LEU A 284 11.30 -20.22 4.43
C LEU A 284 11.04 -21.42 5.36
N ALA A 285 10.67 -21.18 6.61
CA ALA A 285 10.31 -22.24 7.55
C ALA A 285 9.06 -23.01 7.08
N VAL A 286 8.05 -22.31 6.56
CA VAL A 286 6.85 -22.93 5.98
C VAL A 286 7.22 -23.79 4.78
N ILE A 287 7.98 -23.24 3.84
CA ILE A 287 8.42 -23.97 2.62
C ILE A 287 9.18 -25.23 3.01
N LYS A 288 10.12 -25.13 3.94
CA LYS A 288 10.91 -26.27 4.42
C LYS A 288 10.03 -27.35 5.05
N SER A 289 9.11 -26.95 5.93
CA SER A 289 8.18 -27.89 6.57
C SER A 289 7.30 -28.62 5.55
N ARG A 290 6.87 -27.93 4.48
CA ARG A 290 6.10 -28.54 3.39
C ARG A 290 6.93 -29.52 2.56
N GLN A 291 8.15 -29.15 2.20
CA GLN A 291 9.07 -30.06 1.48
C GLN A 291 9.35 -31.35 2.26
N GLU A 292 9.44 -31.27 3.58
CA GLU A 292 9.63 -32.43 4.46
C GLU A 292 8.36 -33.31 4.56
N GLN A 293 7.16 -32.71 4.48
CA GLN A 293 5.88 -33.43 4.51
C GLN A 293 5.53 -34.08 3.17
N ASP A 294 5.81 -33.41 2.05
CA ASP A 294 5.57 -33.91 0.68
C ASP A 294 6.52 -35.06 0.29
N GLY A 295 7.63 -35.24 1.03
CA GLY A 295 8.43 -36.47 0.96
C GLY A 295 7.69 -37.75 1.39
N GLY A 296 6.45 -37.64 1.89
CA GLY A 296 5.70 -38.77 2.46
C GLY A 296 4.23 -38.95 2.02
N LYS A 297 3.48 -37.92 1.62
CA LYS A 297 2.06 -38.10 1.22
C LYS A 297 1.61 -37.13 0.12
N ASN A 298 1.20 -37.73 -0.98
CA ASN A 298 0.77 -37.12 -2.24
C ASN A 298 -0.70 -36.65 -2.16
N GLN A 299 -0.97 -35.59 -1.40
CA GLN A 299 -2.26 -34.88 -1.42
C GLN A 299 -2.04 -33.39 -1.18
N ASP A 300 -1.82 -32.62 -2.24
CA ASP A 300 -2.13 -31.19 -2.21
C ASP A 300 -2.47 -30.60 -3.58
N LEU A 301 -3.14 -29.44 -3.49
CA LEU A 301 -3.76 -28.66 -4.55
C LEU A 301 -2.77 -27.85 -5.41
N CYS A 302 -1.50 -27.77 -5.01
CA CYS A 302 -0.42 -27.20 -5.81
C CYS A 302 0.13 -28.23 -6.80
N ARG A 303 -0.36 -28.19 -8.05
CA ARG A 303 0.33 -28.79 -9.20
C ARG A 303 0.67 -27.72 -10.21
#